data_AF-A0A7W6SFL7-F1
#
_entry.id   AF-A0A7W6SFL7-F1
#
_cell.length_a   1.000
_cell.length_b   1.000
_cell.length_c   1.000
_cell.angle_alpha   90.00
_cell.angle_beta   90.00
_cell.angle_gamma   90.00
#
_symmetry.space_group_name_H-M   'P 1'
#
loop_
_entity.id
_entity.type
_entity.pdbx_description
1 polymer ?
#
loop_
_entity_poly.entity_id
_entity_poly.type
_entity_poly.pdbx_seq_one_letter_code
_entity_poly.pdbx_strand_id
1 'polypeptide(L)'
;MNSENVVKHLRLLWRTDRIIADIRLRHLLMGLGLRAFAALIAAFGLLMLELSAYFALVQIWSAIAAAAILGTVNFAIAAILFVIASRAPSGRDIELANEIHGASIEALQLEARALQAQVSGAVHHPLSTIVPVLVPLIAIIVKSLRTTAKTAAKTSAKTSAAANSAEARS
;
A
#
# COMPACT_ATOMS: atom_id res chain seq x y z
N MET A 1 -12.39 27.35 -23.44
CA MET A 1 -11.31 26.51 -22.87
C MET A 1 -11.11 25.33 -23.81
N ASN A 2 -9.93 25.19 -24.43
CA ASN A 2 -9.68 24.21 -25.49
C ASN A 2 -9.50 22.80 -24.93
N SER A 3 -10.60 22.04 -24.88
CA SER A 3 -10.61 20.60 -24.58
C SER A 3 -9.62 19.81 -25.45
N GLU A 4 -9.40 20.26 -26.69
CA GLU A 4 -8.48 19.65 -27.65
C GLU A 4 -7.01 19.64 -27.18
N ASN A 5 -6.57 20.71 -26.50
CA ASN A 5 -5.21 20.82 -25.99
C ASN A 5 -5.01 19.95 -24.75
N VAL A 6 -6.03 19.85 -23.90
CA VAL A 6 -6.03 18.97 -22.72
C VAL A 6 -5.92 17.51 -23.15
N VAL A 7 -6.68 17.09 -24.17
CA VAL A 7 -6.64 15.71 -24.69
C VAL A 7 -5.27 15.39 -25.33
N LYS A 8 -4.65 16.36 -26.02
CA LYS A 8 -3.30 16.19 -26.59
C LYS A 8 -2.25 16.04 -25.49
N HIS A 9 -2.25 16.89 -24.48
CA HIS A 9 -1.30 16.80 -23.35
C HIS A 9 -1.52 15.54 -22.50
N LEU A 10 -2.76 15.14 -22.25
CA LEU A 10 -3.08 13.92 -21.51
C LEU A 10 -2.65 12.66 -22.27
N ARG A 11 -2.82 12.64 -23.59
CA ARG A 11 -2.38 11.54 -24.44
C ARG A 11 -0.86 11.47 -24.54
N LEU A 12 -0.17 12.61 -24.48
CA LEU A 12 1.28 12.68 -24.37
C LEU A 12 1.76 12.14 -23.01
N LEU A 13 1.16 12.59 -21.91
CA LEU A 13 1.48 12.11 -20.55
C LEU A 13 1.26 10.60 -20.42
N TRP A 14 0.10 10.11 -20.85
CA TRP A 14 -0.26 8.69 -20.79
C TRP A 14 0.70 7.81 -21.59
N ARG A 15 1.23 8.31 -22.71
CA ARG A 15 2.19 7.56 -23.54
C ARG A 15 3.54 7.41 -22.83
N THR A 16 3.97 8.44 -22.11
CA THR A 16 5.22 8.41 -21.32
C THR A 16 5.07 7.53 -20.08
N ASP A 17 3.96 7.65 -19.34
CA ASP A 17 3.71 6.83 -18.15
C ASP A 17 3.60 5.34 -18.46
N ARG A 18 3.05 4.99 -19.64
CA ARG A 18 2.91 3.58 -20.05
C ARG A 18 4.25 2.90 -20.30
N ILE A 19 5.27 3.63 -20.79
CA ILE A 19 6.60 3.07 -21.03
C ILE A 19 7.33 2.83 -19.71
N ILE A 20 7.20 3.76 -18.76
CA ILE A 20 7.80 3.64 -17.42
C ILE A 20 7.14 2.51 -16.62
N ALA A 21 5.81 2.38 -16.71
CA ALA A 21 5.06 1.32 -16.05
C ALA A 21 5.44 -0.07 -16.60
N ASP A 22 5.62 -0.22 -17.92
CA ASP A 22 5.95 -1.52 -18.53
C ASP A 22 7.35 -2.03 -18.14
N ILE A 23 8.34 -1.14 -18.09
CA ILE A 23 9.70 -1.47 -17.65
C ILE A 23 9.70 -1.91 -16.18
N ARG A 24 9.00 -1.16 -15.32
CA ARG A 24 8.90 -1.47 -13.89
C ARG A 24 8.12 -2.75 -13.63
N LEU A 25 7.04 -2.98 -14.38
CA LEU A 25 6.22 -4.18 -14.30
C LEU A 25 7.02 -5.41 -14.71
N ARG A 26 7.79 -5.35 -15.80
CA ARG A 26 8.63 -6.47 -16.24
C ARG A 26 9.74 -6.79 -15.24
N HIS A 27 10.38 -5.78 -14.66
CA HIS A 27 11.41 -6.00 -13.64
C HIS A 27 10.81 -6.61 -12.36
N LEU A 28 9.62 -6.16 -11.95
CA LEU A 28 8.90 -6.75 -10.82
C LEU A 28 8.43 -8.18 -11.12
N LEU A 29 7.89 -8.45 -12.31
CA LEU A 29 7.42 -9.78 -12.70
C LEU A 29 8.55 -10.80 -12.79
N MET A 30 9.70 -10.43 -13.36
CA MET A 30 10.86 -11.32 -13.43
C MET A 30 11.48 -11.54 -12.05
N GLY A 31 11.55 -10.50 -11.21
CA GLY A 31 12.04 -10.60 -9.83
C GLY A 31 11.13 -11.41 -8.91
N LEU A 32 9.80 -11.23 -9.01
CA LEU A 32 8.83 -12.00 -8.23
C LEU A 32 8.70 -13.44 -8.75
N GLY A 33 8.73 -13.65 -10.06
CA GLY A 33 8.53 -14.96 -10.66
C GLY A 33 9.56 -15.98 -10.18
N LEU A 34 10.84 -15.62 -10.22
CA LEU A 34 11.92 -16.50 -9.75
C LEU A 34 11.84 -16.74 -8.23
N ARG A 35 11.51 -15.70 -7.44
CA ARG A 35 11.34 -15.82 -5.98
C ARG A 35 10.14 -16.67 -5.58
N ALA A 36 9.01 -16.50 -6.27
CA ALA A 36 7.80 -17.29 -6.05
C ALA A 36 8.02 -18.75 -6.43
N PHE A 37 8.70 -19.01 -7.56
CA PHE A 37 9.05 -20.37 -7.97
C PHE A 37 10.03 -21.03 -6.99
N ALA A 38 11.05 -20.31 -6.53
CA ALA A 38 11.96 -20.81 -5.49
C ALA A 38 11.21 -21.09 -4.17
N ALA A 39 10.30 -20.22 -3.75
CA ALA A 39 9.47 -20.43 -2.56
C ALA A 39 8.55 -21.65 -2.71
N LEU A 40 7.97 -21.87 -3.91
CA LEU A 40 7.16 -23.05 -4.20
C LEU A 40 7.97 -24.34 -4.12
N ILE A 41 9.17 -24.37 -4.71
CA ILE A 41 10.09 -25.51 -4.62
C ILE A 41 10.46 -25.76 -3.16
N ALA A 42 10.80 -24.71 -2.41
CA ALA A 42 11.13 -24.83 -0.99
C ALA A 42 9.95 -25.40 -0.17
N ALA A 43 8.72 -24.95 -0.44
CA ALA A 43 7.53 -25.47 0.21
C ALA A 43 7.30 -26.96 -0.12
N PHE A 44 7.42 -27.35 -1.39
CA PHE A 44 7.32 -28.76 -1.79
C PHE A 44 8.43 -29.61 -1.17
N GLY A 45 9.66 -29.12 -1.15
CA GLY A 45 10.78 -29.80 -0.52
C GLY A 45 10.58 -30.00 0.98
N LEU A 46 10.07 -28.97 1.67
CA LEU A 46 9.74 -29.05 3.09
C LEU A 46 8.63 -30.08 3.35
N LEU A 47 7.57 -30.10 2.53
CA LEU A 47 6.51 -31.12 2.63
C LEU A 47 7.05 -32.53 2.40
N MET A 48 7.88 -32.74 1.37
CA MET A 48 8.46 -34.05 1.10
C MET A 48 9.41 -34.52 2.22
N LEU A 49 10.20 -33.59 2.77
CA LEU A 49 11.05 -33.85 3.93
C LEU A 49 10.22 -34.22 5.16
N GLU A 50 9.10 -33.54 5.39
CA GLU A 50 8.16 -33.85 6.46
C GLU A 50 7.61 -35.27 6.32
N LEU A 51 7.09 -35.64 5.14
CA LEU A 51 6.58 -37.00 4.91
C LEU A 51 7.68 -38.05 5.13
N SER A 52 8.89 -37.80 4.61
CA SER A 52 10.03 -38.71 4.78
C SER A 52 10.41 -38.87 6.26
N ALA A 53 10.50 -37.76 7.00
CA ALA A 53 10.82 -37.78 8.41
C ALA A 53 9.71 -38.44 9.24
N TYR A 54 8.44 -38.22 8.90
CA TYR A 54 7.31 -38.88 9.54
C TYR A 54 7.39 -40.40 9.38
N PHE A 55 7.58 -40.89 8.15
CA PHE A 55 7.69 -42.32 7.88
C PHE A 55 8.93 -42.96 8.53
N ALA A 56 10.06 -42.24 8.59
CA ALA A 56 11.25 -42.71 9.29
C ALA A 56 11.04 -42.78 10.81
N LEU A 57 10.37 -41.78 11.39
CA LEU A 57 10.19 -41.67 12.83
C LEU A 57 9.10 -42.60 13.36
N VAL A 58 8.01 -42.80 12.61
CA VAL A 58 6.94 -43.75 12.97
C VAL A 58 7.42 -45.21 12.99
N GLN A 59 8.57 -45.51 12.35
CA GLN A 59 9.17 -46.83 12.41
C GLN A 59 9.87 -47.09 13.76
N ILE A 60 10.27 -46.03 14.46
CA ILE A 60 11.00 -46.09 15.74
C ILE A 60 10.06 -45.75 16.92
N TRP A 61 9.12 -44.84 16.71
CA TRP A 61 8.16 -44.31 17.71
C TRP A 61 6.71 -44.47 17.23
N SER A 62 5.72 -44.20 18.09
CA SER A 62 4.31 -44.18 17.67
C SER A 62 3.98 -43.00 16.74
N ALA A 63 2.93 -43.15 15.92
CA ALA A 63 2.42 -42.13 15.02
C ALA A 63 2.11 -40.79 15.72
N ILE A 64 1.54 -40.86 16.94
CA ILE A 64 1.20 -39.68 17.73
C ILE A 64 2.47 -38.92 18.14
N ALA A 65 3.48 -39.63 18.65
CA ALA A 65 4.74 -39.01 19.05
C ALA A 65 5.48 -38.42 17.85
N ALA A 66 5.48 -39.13 16.71
CA ALA A 66 6.08 -38.64 15.47
C ALA A 66 5.43 -37.32 15.02
N ALA A 67 4.09 -37.27 14.96
CA ALA A 67 3.36 -36.06 14.59
C ALA A 67 3.62 -34.89 15.56
N ALA A 68 3.71 -35.15 16.86
CA ALA A 68 3.98 -34.12 17.86
C ALA A 68 5.38 -33.50 17.70
N ILE A 69 6.40 -34.34 17.48
CA ILE A 69 7.79 -33.89 17.27
C ILE A 69 7.88 -33.09 15.97
N LEU A 70 7.31 -33.62 14.88
CA LEU A 70 7.35 -32.98 13.57
C LEU A 70 6.62 -31.63 13.54
N GLY A 71 5.45 -31.56 14.18
CA GLY A 71 4.71 -30.31 14.35
C GLY A 71 5.50 -29.26 15.13
N THR A 72 6.20 -29.68 16.20
CA THR A 72 7.07 -28.78 16.98
C THR A 72 8.23 -28.25 16.14
N VAL A 73 8.87 -29.10 15.33
CA VAL A 73 9.95 -28.70 14.41
C VAL A 73 9.44 -27.73 13.35
N ASN A 74 8.29 -28.00 12.72
CA ASN A 74 7.69 -27.10 11.74
C ASN A 74 7.32 -25.74 12.35
N PHE A 75 6.81 -25.73 13.58
CA PHE A 75 6.52 -24.49 14.29
C PHE A 75 7.79 -23.69 14.58
N ALA A 76 8.88 -24.35 14.96
CA ALA A 76 10.18 -23.70 15.14
C ALA A 76 10.71 -23.10 13.83
N ILE A 77 10.62 -23.84 12.71
CA ILE A 77 10.99 -23.34 11.38
C ILE A 77 10.14 -22.11 11.02
N ALA A 78 8.81 -22.17 11.23
CA ALA A 78 7.92 -21.04 10.97
C ALA A 78 8.25 -19.81 11.82
N ALA A 79 8.58 -19.99 13.11
CA ALA A 79 8.99 -18.91 13.98
C ALA A 79 10.30 -18.24 13.50
N ILE A 80 11.29 -19.04 13.09
CA ILE A 80 12.54 -18.54 12.52
C ILE A 80 12.27 -17.74 11.24
N LEU A 81 11.47 -18.30 10.32
CA LEU A 81 11.09 -17.60 9.09
C LEU A 81 10.33 -16.31 9.37
N PHE A 82 9.45 -16.28 10.39
CA PHE A 82 8.74 -15.07 10.80
C PHE A 82 9.68 -14.00 11.35
N VAL A 83 10.66 -14.37 12.17
CA VAL A 83 11.70 -13.44 12.66
C VAL A 83 12.56 -12.92 11.51
N ILE A 84 12.94 -13.77 10.55
CA ILE A 84 13.70 -13.34 9.39
C ILE A 84 12.86 -12.43 8.47
N ALA A 85 11.61 -12.79 8.21
CA ALA A 85 10.69 -12.03 7.36
C ALA A 85 10.33 -10.67 7.97
N SER A 86 10.16 -10.59 9.29
CA SER A 86 9.96 -9.32 10.00
C SER A 86 11.20 -8.42 10.00
N ARG A 87 12.39 -8.99 9.82
CA ARG A 87 13.65 -8.24 9.63
C ARG A 87 14.00 -7.99 8.16
N ALA A 88 13.30 -8.61 7.21
CA ALA A 88 13.57 -8.43 5.80
C ALA A 88 13.23 -6.99 5.37
N PRO A 89 14.05 -6.33 4.54
CA PRO A 89 14.11 -4.88 4.46
C PRO A 89 12.90 -4.32 3.70
N SER A 90 11.88 -3.90 4.43
CA SER A 90 10.92 -2.89 4.00
C SER A 90 11.44 -1.46 4.22
N GLY A 91 12.55 -1.27 4.96
CA GLY A 91 13.04 0.07 5.35
C GLY A 91 13.78 0.84 4.25
N ARG A 92 14.70 0.20 3.52
CA ARG A 92 15.59 0.93 2.58
C ARG A 92 14.90 1.39 1.29
N ASP A 93 13.88 0.67 0.85
CA ASP A 93 13.08 1.04 -0.31
C ASP A 93 11.95 2.04 0.06
N ILE A 94 11.55 2.09 1.33
CA ILE A 94 10.61 3.09 1.87
C ILE A 94 11.32 4.42 2.14
N GLU A 95 12.59 4.40 2.54
CA GLU A 95 13.40 5.60 2.73
C GLU A 95 13.68 6.32 1.39
N LEU A 96 14.04 5.57 0.34
CA LEU A 96 14.16 6.11 -1.02
C LEU A 96 12.83 6.65 -1.59
N ALA A 97 11.69 6.02 -1.25
CA ALA A 97 10.37 6.53 -1.64
C ALA A 97 10.00 7.81 -0.86
N ASN A 98 10.41 7.92 0.40
CA ASN A 98 10.16 9.08 1.26
C ASN A 98 11.08 10.26 0.93
N GLU A 99 12.33 10.01 0.54
CA GLU A 99 13.27 11.03 0.04
C GLU A 99 12.77 11.66 -1.27
N ILE A 100 12.23 10.86 -2.20
CA ILE A 100 11.63 11.36 -3.45
C ILE A 100 10.34 12.16 -3.14
N HIS A 101 9.55 11.76 -2.14
CA HIS A 101 8.36 12.50 -1.71
C HIS A 101 8.72 13.84 -1.04
N GLY A 102 9.74 13.86 -0.19
CA GLY A 102 10.26 15.07 0.46
C GLY A 102 10.83 16.08 -0.54
N ALA A 103 11.66 15.61 -1.49
CA ALA A 103 12.23 16.45 -2.55
C ALA A 103 11.15 17.01 -3.48
N SER A 104 10.09 16.23 -3.74
CA SER A 104 8.94 16.68 -4.52
C SER A 104 8.10 17.73 -3.77
N ILE A 105 7.91 17.59 -2.45
CA ILE A 105 7.19 18.58 -1.63
C ILE A 105 7.97 19.89 -1.51
N GLU A 106 9.29 19.83 -1.35
CA GLU A 106 10.14 21.02 -1.26
C GLU A 106 10.17 21.77 -2.60
N ALA A 107 10.26 21.05 -3.73
CA ALA A 107 10.10 21.62 -5.06
C ALA A 107 8.69 22.20 -5.27
N LEU A 108 7.63 21.53 -4.80
CA LEU A 108 6.25 22.02 -4.89
C LEU A 108 6.00 23.23 -3.98
N GLN A 109 6.70 23.34 -2.85
CA GLN A 109 6.67 24.53 -1.97
C GLN A 109 7.42 25.70 -2.57
N LEU A 110 8.54 25.47 -3.24
CA LEU A 110 9.28 26.51 -3.96
C LEU A 110 8.44 27.03 -5.14
N GLU A 111 7.84 26.12 -5.90
CA GLU A 111 6.92 26.43 -7.00
C GLU A 111 5.64 27.12 -6.48
N ALA A 112 5.07 26.67 -5.35
CA ALA A 112 3.91 27.31 -4.72
C ALA A 112 4.24 28.71 -4.18
N ARG A 113 5.44 28.94 -3.65
CA ARG A 113 5.90 30.29 -3.26
C ARG A 113 6.15 31.17 -4.47
N ALA A 114 6.70 30.63 -5.56
CA ALA A 114 6.88 31.35 -6.82
C ALA A 114 5.53 31.68 -7.48
N LEU A 115 4.56 30.75 -7.44
CA LEU A 115 3.19 30.97 -7.88
C LEU A 115 2.45 31.94 -6.97
N GLN A 116 2.66 31.89 -5.65
CA GLN A 116 2.07 32.83 -4.69
C GLN A 116 2.67 34.24 -4.83
N ALA A 117 3.96 34.36 -5.17
CA ALA A 117 4.60 35.64 -5.48
C ALA A 117 4.13 36.19 -6.83
N GLN A 118 3.93 35.33 -7.83
CA GLN A 118 3.34 35.73 -9.12
C GLN A 118 1.85 36.09 -8.99
N VAL A 119 1.09 35.39 -8.14
CA VAL A 119 -0.31 35.71 -7.83
C VAL A 119 -0.39 36.96 -6.96
N SER A 120 0.45 37.14 -5.94
CA SER A 120 0.45 38.35 -5.10
C SER A 120 0.95 39.59 -5.87
N GLY A 121 1.92 39.42 -6.77
CA GLY A 121 2.32 40.46 -7.72
C GLY A 121 1.21 40.81 -8.71
N ALA A 122 0.39 39.83 -9.11
CA ALA A 122 -0.78 40.04 -9.97
C ALA A 122 -2.04 40.52 -9.21
N VAL A 123 -2.13 40.36 -7.88
CA VAL A 123 -3.29 40.81 -7.08
C VAL A 123 -3.34 42.33 -6.93
N HIS A 124 -2.20 43.02 -7.10
CA HIS A 124 -2.20 44.48 -7.07
C HIS A 124 -2.90 45.13 -8.27
N HIS A 125 -3.37 44.38 -9.29
CA HIS A 125 -4.20 44.88 -10.39
C HIS A 125 -5.14 43.79 -10.97
N PRO A 126 -6.38 44.13 -11.35
CA PRO A 126 -7.63 44.10 -10.61
C PRO A 126 -8.30 42.69 -10.55
N LEU A 127 -8.41 42.10 -9.35
CA LEU A 127 -9.22 40.90 -9.06
C LEU A 127 -10.59 41.23 -8.44
N SER A 128 -11.14 42.43 -8.69
CA SER A 128 -12.46 42.83 -8.18
C SER A 128 -13.65 42.15 -8.86
N THR A 129 -13.44 41.27 -9.85
CA THR A 129 -14.52 40.77 -10.71
C THR A 129 -14.78 39.25 -10.61
N ILE A 130 -13.89 38.45 -9.99
CA ILE A 130 -14.00 36.97 -10.03
C ILE A 130 -14.23 36.34 -8.63
N VAL A 131 -14.12 37.12 -7.56
CA VAL A 131 -14.28 36.69 -6.16
C VAL A 131 -15.59 35.93 -5.85
N PRO A 132 -16.78 36.27 -6.41
CA PRO A 132 -18.02 35.60 -6.00
C PRO A 132 -18.15 34.15 -6.48
N VAL A 133 -17.37 33.72 -7.47
CA VAL A 133 -17.52 32.40 -8.12
C VAL A 133 -16.67 31.32 -7.45
N LEU A 134 -15.58 31.70 -6.75
CA LEU A 134 -14.63 30.74 -6.15
C LEU A 134 -14.98 30.34 -4.71
N VAL A 135 -15.76 31.15 -4.00
CA VAL A 135 -16.26 30.84 -2.64
C VAL A 135 -17.09 29.54 -2.57
N PRO A 136 -18.06 29.28 -3.47
CA PRO A 136 -18.87 28.06 -3.39
C PRO A 136 -18.06 26.78 -3.67
N LEU A 137 -17.03 26.84 -4.52
CA LEU A 137 -16.18 25.68 -4.82
C LEU A 137 -15.35 25.23 -3.62
N ILE A 138 -14.76 26.18 -2.89
CA ILE A 138 -13.98 25.89 -1.68
C ILE A 138 -14.91 25.37 -0.58
N ALA A 139 -16.11 25.95 -0.43
CA ALA A 139 -17.09 25.50 0.56
C ALA A 139 -17.61 24.07 0.29
N ILE A 140 -17.80 23.69 -0.98
CA ILE A 140 -18.23 22.33 -1.37
C ILE A 140 -17.15 21.29 -1.03
N ILE A 141 -15.87 21.61 -1.28
CA ILE A 141 -14.74 20.71 -0.98
C ILE A 141 -14.59 20.51 0.54
N VAL A 142 -14.65 21.59 1.33
CA VAL A 142 -14.57 21.49 2.79
C VAL A 142 -15.76 20.72 3.37
N LYS A 143 -16.97 20.89 2.80
CA LYS A 143 -18.17 20.18 3.25
C LYS A 143 -18.14 18.69 2.89
N SER A 144 -17.60 18.32 1.72
CA SER A 144 -17.50 16.90 1.33
C SER A 144 -16.52 16.14 2.21
N LEU A 145 -15.37 16.73 2.54
CA LEU A 145 -14.38 16.13 3.45
C LEU A 145 -14.94 15.93 4.86
N ARG A 146 -15.72 16.90 5.37
CA ARG A 146 -16.34 16.81 6.70
C ARG A 146 -17.46 15.76 6.75
N THR A 147 -18.24 15.60 5.68
CA THR A 147 -19.27 14.56 5.58
C THR A 147 -18.66 13.17 5.58
N THR A 148 -17.57 12.95 4.82
CA THR A 148 -16.89 11.65 4.78
C THR A 148 -16.32 11.27 6.16
N ALA A 149 -15.74 12.23 6.89
CA ALA A 149 -15.24 11.99 8.25
C ALA A 149 -16.37 11.64 9.26
N LYS A 150 -17.52 12.31 9.18
CA LYS A 150 -18.67 12.00 10.06
C LYS A 150 -19.31 10.65 9.76
N THR A 151 -19.35 10.23 8.49
CA THR A 151 -19.90 8.93 8.08
C THR A 151 -18.99 7.78 8.51
N ALA A 152 -17.66 7.95 8.41
CA ALA A 152 -16.69 6.96 8.90
C ALA A 152 -16.80 6.75 10.43
N ALA A 153 -16.97 7.83 11.20
CA ALA A 153 -17.14 7.75 12.66
C ALA A 153 -18.46 7.07 13.07
N LYS A 154 -19.56 7.30 12.33
CA LYS A 154 -20.88 6.72 12.64
C LYS A 154 -20.97 5.22 12.32
N THR A 155 -20.26 4.77 11.28
CA THR A 155 -20.20 3.34 10.91
C THR A 155 -19.37 2.53 11.89
N SER A 156 -18.24 3.09 12.37
CA SER A 156 -17.42 2.44 13.41
C SER A 156 -18.16 2.29 14.75
N ALA A 157 -18.92 3.31 15.16
CA ALA A 157 -19.73 3.26 16.38
C ALA A 157 -20.92 2.27 16.30
N LYS A 158 -21.55 2.13 15.12
CA LYS A 158 -22.67 1.20 14.93
C LYS A 158 -22.24 -0.27 14.90
N THR A 159 -21.06 -0.56 14.36
CA THR A 159 -20.49 -1.93 14.33
C THR A 159 -20.05 -2.39 15.73
N SER A 160 -19.49 -1.49 16.54
CA SER A 160 -19.11 -1.81 17.93
C SER A 160 -20.32 -2.07 18.83
N ALA A 161 -21.42 -1.32 18.66
CA ALA A 161 -22.65 -1.53 19.44
C ALA A 161 -23.43 -2.81 19.06
N ALA A 162 -23.34 -3.25 17.80
CA ALA A 162 -23.97 -4.49 17.33
C ALA A 162 -23.22 -5.75 17.79
N ALA A 163 -21.89 -5.69 17.92
CA ALA A 163 -21.08 -6.80 18.44
C ALA A 163 -21.36 -7.05 19.93
N ASN A 164 -21.49 -5.99 20.73
CA ASN A 164 -21.66 -6.10 22.19
C ASN A 164 -23.06 -6.55 22.63
N SER A 165 -24.06 -6.50 21.74
CA SER A 165 -25.44 -6.92 22.01
C SER A 165 -25.74 -8.38 21.60
N ALA A 166 -24.83 -9.01 20.86
CA ALA A 166 -24.91 -10.43 20.49
C ALA A 166 -24.28 -11.35 21.56
N GLU A 167 -23.23 -10.89 22.24
CA GLU A 167 -22.51 -11.67 23.27
C GLU A 167 -23.26 -11.75 24.61
N ALA A 168 -24.17 -10.80 24.89
CA ALA A 168 -24.98 -10.79 26.12
C ALA A 168 -26.24 -11.68 26.05
N ARG A 169 -26.45 -12.42 24.96
CA ARG A 169 -27.66 -13.25 24.73
C ARG A 169 -27.36 -14.75 24.49
N SER A 170 -26.13 -15.17 24.71
CA SER A 170 -25.67 -16.57 24.71
C SER A 170 -25.07 -16.92 26.06
#